data_AF-A0A348N753-F1
#
_entry.id   AF-A0A348N753-F1
#
_cell.length_a   1.000
_cell.length_b   1.000
_cell.length_c   1.000
_cell.angle_alpha   90.00
_cell.angle_beta   90.00
_cell.angle_gamma   90.00
#
_symmetry.space_group_name_H-M   'P 1'
#
loop_
_entity.id
_entity.type
_entity.pdbx_description
1 polymer ?
#
loop_
_entity_poly.entity_id
_entity_poly.type
_entity_poly.pdbx_seq_one_letter_code
_entity_poly.pdbx_strand_id
1 'polypeptide(L)'
;MDLFSDIQLHKWISAGWIVIYIISLFLLFKNRNKWDVRIKKVLILIVISIVLFFCPITVKLIFGRILPGFAEYERLSWLFFVVPIIAYTFVKILEDLRKKQRVRLAIAFCICCFFLSVSSFATRGYKIAENPDKVPDYVVAISDAITEDSRCYEGEIYGVRQVAKDDKGKWIKPKVLVQLDEAYNIHAGDDFKYGIRQYSSALVLSEVVIPKTTYNSSSFSLSKYASLFNYEYFVCSNNEYLRKQAEAYGFELLKEVGDYVVYKNTKELTLYFVRHGETEANANNTFAGSKTDTKLTSNGINEAKLTGQALQDINFDIVYTSELTRTKDTAKNILGENKNSTSNIKVSKALNDLYAGELEGLTHEEAKQRYPDYNEESYYGKIGDSKYVSPVGATTKYTIVKNYNSALYSIVSNAPDNSNVLVVGHGALAWLFYTMFPEEISETSFLDNTSITVVKYNKGKYELEAYNTSASQFEEIE
;
A
#
# COMPACT_ATOMS: atom_id res chain seq x y z
N MET A 1 11.44 30.75 -8.29
CA MET A 1 10.90 31.00 -6.95
C MET A 1 11.14 29.81 -6.01
N ASP A 2 11.65 28.68 -6.52
CA ASP A 2 11.78 27.41 -5.79
C ASP A 2 13.05 27.27 -4.93
N LEU A 3 14.05 28.15 -5.10
CA LEU A 3 15.21 28.15 -4.18
C LEU A 3 14.83 28.65 -2.77
N PHE A 4 13.77 29.45 -2.65
CA PHE A 4 13.34 30.03 -1.37
C PHE A 4 12.36 29.13 -0.59
N SER A 5 11.69 28.19 -1.24
CA SER A 5 10.83 27.20 -0.57
C SER A 5 11.66 26.12 0.13
N ASP A 6 12.76 25.68 -0.48
CA ASP A 6 13.64 24.65 0.09
C ASP A 6 14.44 25.13 1.31
N ILE A 7 14.68 26.44 1.43
CA ILE A 7 15.39 27.05 2.57
C ILE A 7 14.47 27.14 3.81
N GLN A 8 13.19 26.77 3.71
CA GLN A 8 12.20 26.82 4.80
C GLN A 8 12.18 28.19 5.51
N LEU A 9 12.32 29.31 4.80
CA LEU A 9 12.38 30.65 5.38
C LEU A 9 11.18 31.00 6.29
N HIS A 10 10.02 30.37 6.06
CA HIS A 10 8.84 30.49 6.91
C HIS A 10 9.03 29.88 8.32
N LYS A 11 10.02 29.00 8.53
CA LYS A 11 10.42 28.50 9.86
C LYS A 11 11.38 29.43 10.60
N TRP A 12 11.91 30.45 9.95
CA TRP A 12 12.85 31.41 10.53
C TRP A 12 12.10 32.57 11.17
N ILE A 13 11.48 32.31 12.32
CA ILE A 13 11.01 33.35 13.27
C ILE A 13 12.20 34.30 13.65
N SER A 14 13.43 33.88 13.40
CA SER A 14 14.69 34.61 13.55
C SER A 14 15.09 35.53 12.39
N ALA A 15 14.34 35.60 11.28
CA ALA A 15 14.69 36.44 10.12
C ALA A 15 14.89 37.92 10.50
N GLY A 16 14.09 38.45 11.44
CA GLY A 16 14.25 39.81 11.95
C GLY A 16 15.60 40.04 12.66
N TRP A 17 16.08 39.07 13.44
CA TRP A 17 17.38 39.15 14.11
C TRP A 17 18.54 39.13 13.13
N ILE A 18 18.44 38.36 12.05
CA ILE A 18 19.44 38.30 10.98
C ILE A 18 19.53 39.64 10.24
N VAL A 19 18.38 40.27 9.96
CA VAL A 19 18.37 41.60 9.33
C VAL A 19 19.03 42.63 10.25
N ILE A 20 18.71 42.65 11.54
CA ILE A 20 19.34 43.57 12.51
C ILE A 20 20.84 43.29 12.62
N TYR A 21 21.24 42.02 12.58
CA TYR A 21 22.64 41.60 12.59
C TYR A 21 23.42 42.13 11.38
N ILE A 22 22.88 41.96 10.17
CA ILE A 22 23.49 42.46 8.93
C ILE A 22 23.61 43.98 8.96
N ILE A 23 22.56 44.68 9.40
CA ILE A 23 22.58 46.13 9.58
C ILE A 23 23.67 46.53 10.59
N SER A 24 23.79 45.79 11.70
CA SER A 24 24.78 46.07 12.74
C SER A 24 26.21 45.91 12.21
N LEU A 25 26.48 44.83 11.47
CA LEU A 25 27.77 44.62 10.81
C LEU A 25 28.09 45.73 9.80
N PHE A 26 27.11 46.13 8.99
CA PHE A 26 27.26 47.22 8.03
C PHE A 26 27.61 48.54 8.74
N LEU A 27 26.92 48.87 9.83
CA LEU A 27 27.17 50.10 10.61
C LEU A 27 28.55 50.08 11.28
N LEU A 28 28.97 48.95 11.83
CA LEU A 28 30.33 48.78 12.37
C LEU A 28 31.39 48.99 11.29
N PHE A 29 31.18 48.42 10.10
CA PHE A 29 32.13 48.55 9.00
C PHE A 29 32.21 49.98 8.46
N LYS A 30 31.06 50.64 8.29
CA LYS A 30 30.96 52.03 7.83
C LYS A 30 31.62 53.01 8.79
N ASN A 31 31.45 52.81 10.10
CA ASN A 31 31.95 53.72 11.13
C ASN A 31 33.26 53.26 11.80
N ARG A 32 33.94 52.24 11.25
CA ARG A 32 35.10 51.58 11.86
C ARG A 32 36.20 52.52 12.37
N ASN A 33 36.51 53.57 11.60
CA ASN A 33 37.56 54.53 11.94
C ASN A 33 37.11 55.47 13.07
N LYS A 34 35.81 55.79 13.11
CA LYS A 34 35.21 56.66 14.11
C LYS A 34 35.07 55.96 15.47
N TRP A 35 34.73 54.68 15.45
CA TRP A 35 34.47 53.88 16.67
C TRP A 35 35.68 53.05 17.12
N ASP A 36 36.85 53.23 16.49
CA ASP A 36 38.08 52.44 16.70
C ASP A 36 37.83 50.92 16.68
N VAL A 37 37.00 50.46 15.74
CA VAL A 37 36.64 49.05 15.63
C VAL A 37 37.74 48.31 14.90
N ARG A 38 38.51 47.49 15.63
CA ARG A 38 39.46 46.55 15.03
C ARG A 38 38.70 45.42 14.33
N ILE A 39 38.48 45.54 13.02
CA ILE A 39 37.73 44.58 12.18
C ILE A 39 38.18 43.12 12.42
N LYS A 40 39.50 42.90 12.61
CA LYS A 40 40.03 41.56 12.93
C LYS A 40 39.35 40.91 14.14
N LYS A 41 39.01 41.67 15.19
CA LYS A 41 38.33 41.12 16.38
C LYS A 41 36.88 40.75 16.10
N VAL A 42 36.17 41.53 15.28
CA VAL A 42 34.79 41.23 14.87
C VAL A 42 34.77 39.98 13.99
N LEU A 43 35.69 39.87 13.02
CA LEU A 43 35.83 38.67 12.19
C LEU A 43 36.17 37.42 13.00
N ILE A 44 37.07 37.52 14.00
CA ILE A 44 37.39 36.41 14.89
C ILE A 44 36.14 35.93 15.65
N LEU A 45 35.31 36.83 16.16
CA LEU A 45 34.07 36.45 16.84
C LEU A 45 33.10 35.74 15.88
N ILE A 46 32.97 36.21 14.64
CA ILE A 46 32.13 35.57 13.61
C ILE A 46 32.65 34.16 13.28
N VAL A 47 33.97 34.01 13.09
CA VAL A 47 34.57 32.70 12.76
C VAL A 47 34.44 31.73 13.93
N ILE A 48 34.74 32.15 15.16
CA ILE A 48 34.54 31.31 16.36
C ILE A 48 33.07 30.88 16.46
N SER A 49 32.15 31.79 16.17
CA SER A 49 30.71 31.52 16.18
C SER A 49 30.29 30.45 15.17
N ILE A 50 30.75 30.57 13.92
CA ILE A 50 30.50 29.59 12.86
C ILE A 50 31.11 28.24 13.24
N VAL A 51 32.35 28.22 13.71
CA VAL A 51 33.05 26.98 14.11
C VAL A 51 32.31 26.30 15.26
N LEU A 52 31.85 27.04 16.28
CA LEU A 52 31.08 26.47 17.40
C LEU A 52 29.69 25.96 16.97
N PHE A 53 29.03 26.65 16.04
CA PHE A 53 27.73 26.22 15.49
C PHE A 53 27.84 24.91 14.72
N PHE A 54 28.85 24.79 13.85
CA PHE A 54 29.07 23.59 13.03
C PHE A 54 29.94 22.52 13.73
N CYS A 55 30.38 22.74 14.96
CA CYS A 55 31.20 21.78 15.71
C CYS A 55 30.34 20.59 16.18
N PRO A 56 30.60 19.36 15.71
CA PRO A 56 29.83 18.18 16.08
C PRO A 56 29.84 17.89 17.59
N ILE A 57 30.92 18.25 18.29
CA ILE A 57 31.07 18.09 19.74
C ILE A 57 30.15 19.07 20.48
N THR A 58 30.07 20.33 20.03
CA THR A 58 29.19 21.35 20.62
C THR A 58 27.73 21.01 20.38
N VAL A 59 27.38 20.54 19.18
CA VAL A 59 26.06 19.96 18.89
C VAL A 59 25.77 18.86 19.89
N LYS A 60 26.65 17.85 20.01
CA LYS A 60 26.45 16.69 20.90
C LYS A 60 26.39 16.99 22.39
N LEU A 61 27.02 18.07 22.88
CA LEU A 61 26.98 18.46 24.29
C LEU A 61 25.72 19.25 24.65
N ILE A 62 25.24 20.09 23.74
CA ILE A 62 24.02 20.88 23.93
C ILE A 62 22.78 20.02 23.64
N PHE A 63 22.86 19.19 22.60
CA PHE A 63 21.87 18.22 22.19
C PHE A 63 21.87 17.02 23.15
N GLY A 64 20.74 16.77 23.81
CA GLY A 64 20.56 15.63 24.72
C GLY A 64 20.73 15.92 26.21
N ARG A 65 21.20 17.11 26.62
CA ARG A 65 21.25 17.50 28.06
C ARG A 65 20.52 18.79 28.42
N ILE A 66 20.46 19.77 27.51
CA ILE A 66 19.95 21.12 27.83
C ILE A 66 18.73 21.49 26.99
N LEU A 67 18.66 21.05 25.73
CA LEU A 67 17.56 21.38 24.81
C LEU A 67 16.83 20.12 24.32
N PRO A 68 15.48 20.16 24.25
CA PRO A 68 14.66 18.97 23.98
C PRO A 68 14.57 18.56 22.50
N GLY A 69 15.04 19.37 21.55
CA GLY A 69 14.89 19.09 20.12
C GLY A 69 15.83 19.87 19.20
N PHE A 70 15.96 19.41 17.95
CA PHE A 70 16.93 19.93 16.96
C PHE A 70 16.56 21.33 16.49
N ALA A 71 15.26 21.60 16.39
CA ALA A 71 14.75 22.92 16.05
C ALA A 71 15.06 23.96 17.15
N GLU A 72 15.00 23.58 18.42
CA GLU A 72 15.33 24.46 19.56
C GLU A 72 16.84 24.75 19.61
N TYR A 73 17.67 23.76 19.30
CA TYR A 73 19.12 23.92 19.15
C TYR A 73 19.44 24.93 18.05
N GLU A 74 18.90 24.77 16.85
CA GLU A 74 19.10 25.72 15.75
C GLU A 74 18.66 27.13 16.14
N ARG A 75 17.49 27.29 16.76
CA ARG A 75 16.97 28.62 17.14
C ARG A 75 17.85 29.35 18.16
N LEU A 76 18.32 28.65 19.19
CA LEU A 76 19.08 29.26 20.28
C LEU A 76 20.54 29.50 19.91
N SER A 77 21.14 28.58 19.16
CA SER A 77 22.55 28.68 18.77
C SER A 77 22.83 29.93 17.94
N TRP A 78 21.98 30.30 16.97
CA TRP A 78 22.17 31.55 16.21
C TRP A 78 22.08 32.83 17.07
N LEU A 79 21.24 32.84 18.13
CA LEU A 79 21.10 34.01 19.02
C LEU A 79 22.37 34.28 19.85
N PHE A 80 23.10 33.24 20.26
CA PHE A 80 24.38 33.40 20.96
C PHE A 80 25.41 34.21 20.17
N PHE A 81 25.32 34.18 18.84
CA PHE A 81 26.29 34.82 17.95
C PHE A 81 25.84 36.21 17.49
N VAL A 82 24.54 36.37 17.29
CA VAL A 82 23.96 37.61 16.78
C VAL A 82 23.87 38.70 17.86
N VAL A 83 23.48 38.32 19.08
CA VAL A 83 23.21 39.27 20.17
C VAL A 83 24.42 40.11 20.59
N PRO A 84 25.64 39.55 20.77
CA PRO A 84 26.80 40.35 21.21
C PRO A 84 27.18 41.47 20.24
N ILE A 85 27.10 41.20 18.92
CA ILE A 85 27.44 42.17 17.88
C ILE A 85 26.39 43.27 17.79
N ILE A 86 25.11 42.91 17.88
CA ILE A 86 24.02 43.90 17.93
C ILE A 86 24.18 44.79 19.18
N ALA A 87 24.41 44.19 20.35
CA ALA A 87 24.59 44.92 21.60
C ALA A 87 25.77 45.90 21.55
N TYR A 88 26.93 45.44 21.06
CA TYR A 88 28.11 46.29 20.89
C TYR A 88 27.86 47.45 19.94
N THR A 89 27.23 47.18 18.80
CA THR A 89 26.89 48.22 17.80
C THR A 89 25.93 49.25 18.38
N PHE A 90 24.92 48.79 19.14
CA PHE A 90 23.94 49.67 19.76
C PHE A 90 24.57 50.61 20.79
N VAL A 91 25.50 50.12 21.62
CA VAL A 91 26.26 50.94 22.57
C VAL A 91 27.03 52.04 21.84
N LYS A 92 27.71 51.72 20.73
CA LYS A 92 28.46 52.70 19.92
C LYS A 92 27.56 53.76 19.29
N ILE A 93 26.37 53.38 18.83
CA ILE A 93 25.39 54.35 18.32
C ILE A 93 24.92 55.30 19.43
N LEU A 94 24.69 54.79 20.65
CA LEU A 94 24.28 55.63 21.77
C LEU A 94 25.39 56.62 22.19
N GLU A 95 26.65 56.22 22.16
CA GLU A 95 27.79 57.11 22.43
C GLU A 95 27.78 58.36 21.52
N ASP A 96 27.42 58.19 20.24
CA ASP A 96 27.39 59.23 19.22
C ASP A 96 26.20 60.22 19.31
N LEU A 97 25.19 59.93 20.12
CA LEU A 97 23.93 60.71 20.17
C LEU A 97 23.90 61.70 21.34
N ARG A 98 23.19 62.83 21.16
CA ARG A 98 22.92 63.78 22.25
C ARG A 98 21.96 63.16 23.29
N LYS A 99 22.05 63.57 24.57
CA LYS A 99 21.34 62.95 25.71
C LYS A 99 19.83 62.73 25.48
N LYS A 100 19.10 63.70 24.89
CA LYS A 100 17.67 63.57 24.55
C LYS A 100 17.38 62.57 23.43
N GLN A 101 18.31 62.38 22.48
CA GLN A 101 18.20 61.41 21.38
C GLN A 101 18.52 59.98 21.84
N ARG A 102 19.46 59.82 22.80
CA ARG A 102 19.78 58.52 23.43
C ARG A 102 18.55 57.85 24.03
N VAL A 103 17.76 58.61 24.80
CA VAL A 103 16.56 58.09 25.47
C VAL A 103 15.50 57.64 24.46
N ARG A 104 15.25 58.43 23.40
CA ARG A 104 14.28 58.06 22.36
C ARG A 104 14.69 56.81 21.58
N LEU A 105 15.97 56.69 21.24
CA LEU A 105 16.47 55.52 20.53
C LEU A 105 16.50 54.27 21.42
N ALA A 106 16.87 54.41 22.70
CA ALA A 106 16.79 53.33 23.67
C ALA A 106 15.37 52.81 23.84
N ILE A 107 14.38 53.70 23.96
CA ILE A 107 12.96 53.32 24.05
C ILE A 107 12.52 52.62 22.75
N ALA A 108 12.83 53.17 21.57
CA ALA A 108 12.47 52.55 20.30
C ALA A 108 13.11 51.16 20.12
N PHE A 109 14.36 50.99 20.54
CA PHE A 109 15.05 49.70 20.50
C PHE A 109 14.44 48.70 21.50
N CYS A 110 14.16 49.10 22.74
CA CYS A 110 13.47 48.26 23.71
C CYS A 110 12.08 47.84 23.21
N ILE A 111 11.33 48.74 22.58
CA ILE A 111 10.03 48.43 21.94
C ILE A 111 10.22 47.42 20.81
N CYS A 112 11.22 47.62 19.94
CA CYS A 112 11.50 46.69 18.84
C CYS A 112 11.93 45.30 19.34
N CYS A 113 12.81 45.23 20.35
CA CYS A 113 13.19 43.98 21.01
C CYS A 113 11.99 43.33 21.72
N PHE A 114 11.10 44.12 22.33
CA PHE A 114 9.86 43.60 22.92
C PHE A 114 8.97 43.00 21.84
N PHE A 115 8.70 43.66 20.72
CA PHE A 115 7.88 43.08 19.66
C PHE A 115 8.53 41.87 18.96
N LEU A 116 9.86 41.85 18.78
CA LEU A 116 10.58 40.70 18.23
C LEU A 116 10.67 39.52 19.20
N SER A 117 10.77 39.78 20.50
CA SER A 117 10.73 38.74 21.54
C SER A 117 9.31 38.25 21.80
N VAL A 118 8.30 39.12 21.72
CA VAL A 118 6.89 38.78 21.81
C VAL A 118 6.42 38.09 20.54
N SER A 119 6.94 38.33 19.34
CA SER A 119 6.66 37.44 18.19
C SER A 119 7.29 36.04 18.38
N SER A 120 8.39 35.98 19.16
CA SER A 120 9.05 34.72 19.55
C SER A 120 8.36 34.00 20.73
N PHE A 121 7.56 34.73 21.54
CA PHE A 121 6.90 34.23 22.75
C PHE A 121 5.37 34.29 22.74
N ALA A 122 4.71 35.03 21.85
CA ALA A 122 3.26 35.01 21.64
C ALA A 122 2.83 33.76 20.87
N THR A 123 3.80 32.99 20.35
CA THR A 123 3.64 31.57 20.04
C THR A 123 3.67 30.68 21.28
N ARG A 124 3.62 31.22 22.52
CA ARG A 124 3.35 30.48 23.75
C ARG A 124 1.89 30.01 23.81
N GLY A 125 1.64 29.02 22.97
CA GLY A 125 0.69 27.93 23.16
C GLY A 125 1.41 26.61 22.88
N TYR A 126 2.69 26.48 23.24
CA TYR A 126 3.39 25.20 23.16
C TYR A 126 2.81 24.26 24.23
N LYS A 127 1.68 23.64 23.90
CA LYS A 127 1.53 22.22 24.20
C LYS A 127 2.58 21.50 23.38
N ILE A 128 3.26 20.51 23.96
CA ILE A 128 3.86 19.43 23.17
C ILE A 128 2.77 19.03 22.18
N ALA A 129 3.11 18.91 20.89
CA ALA A 129 2.12 18.43 19.94
C ALA A 129 1.77 16.99 20.32
N GLU A 130 0.73 16.82 21.17
CA GLU A 130 -0.14 15.67 21.13
C GLU A 130 -0.72 15.69 19.72
N ASN A 131 -0.01 15.03 18.80
CA ASN A 131 -0.42 14.89 17.42
C ASN A 131 -0.45 16.20 16.60
N PRO A 132 0.62 16.54 15.86
CA PRO A 132 0.66 17.72 14.97
C PRO A 132 -0.51 17.74 13.97
N ASP A 133 -0.97 16.57 13.56
CA ASP A 133 -2.03 16.35 12.59
C ASP A 133 -3.42 16.15 13.24
N LYS A 134 -3.51 16.26 14.58
CA LYS A 134 -4.71 15.91 15.37
C LYS A 134 -5.23 14.50 15.06
N VAL A 135 -4.37 13.55 14.73
CA VAL A 135 -4.76 12.16 14.54
C VAL A 135 -5.33 11.63 15.87
N PRO A 136 -6.52 11.03 15.89
CA PRO A 136 -7.09 10.51 17.13
C PRO A 136 -6.23 9.40 17.77
N ASP A 137 -6.20 9.32 19.10
CA ASP A 137 -5.40 8.32 19.83
C ASP A 137 -5.73 6.87 19.45
N TYR A 138 -7.00 6.59 19.12
CA TYR A 138 -7.41 5.26 18.66
C TYR A 138 -6.77 4.89 17.31
N VAL A 139 -6.58 5.85 16.41
CA VAL A 139 -5.90 5.62 15.11
C VAL A 139 -4.42 5.31 15.34
N VAL A 140 -3.78 6.00 16.29
CA VAL A 140 -2.39 5.72 16.69
C VAL A 140 -2.27 4.30 17.27
N ALA A 141 -3.16 3.94 18.19
CA ALA A 141 -3.13 2.63 18.84
C ALA A 141 -3.42 1.45 17.88
N ILE A 142 -4.27 1.65 16.86
CA ILE A 142 -4.49 0.69 15.77
C ILE A 142 -3.22 0.55 14.92
N SER A 143 -2.57 1.68 14.60
CA SER A 143 -1.31 1.70 13.85
C SER A 143 -0.19 0.97 14.53
N ASP A 144 0.01 1.22 15.81
CA ASP A 144 1.06 0.57 16.57
C ASP A 144 0.82 -0.94 16.61
N ALA A 145 -0.44 -1.39 16.79
CA ALA A 145 -0.78 -2.82 16.82
C ALA A 145 -0.43 -3.54 15.52
N ILE A 146 -0.82 -2.98 14.37
CA ILE A 146 -0.54 -3.58 13.06
C ILE A 146 0.96 -3.57 12.78
N THR A 147 1.62 -2.46 13.09
CA THR A 147 3.05 -2.28 12.87
C THR A 147 3.90 -3.27 13.67
N GLU A 148 3.53 -3.48 14.94
CA GLU A 148 4.19 -4.43 15.84
C GLU A 148 4.03 -5.87 15.33
N ASP A 149 2.81 -6.25 14.95
CA ASP A 149 2.52 -7.60 14.47
C ASP A 149 3.17 -7.91 13.11
N SER A 150 3.11 -6.96 12.17
CA SER A 150 3.70 -7.10 10.83
C SER A 150 5.22 -6.96 10.79
N ARG A 151 5.85 -6.55 11.91
CA ARG A 151 7.30 -6.31 12.04
C ARG A 151 7.83 -5.36 10.96
N CYS A 152 7.10 -4.29 10.65
CA CYS A 152 7.52 -3.30 9.65
C CYS A 152 8.82 -2.56 9.98
N TYR A 153 9.34 -2.70 11.21
CA TYR A 153 10.55 -2.02 11.64
C TYR A 153 11.54 -3.01 12.25
N GLU A 154 12.81 -2.88 11.89
CA GLU A 154 13.91 -3.78 12.29
C GLU A 154 14.79 -3.20 13.42
N GLY A 155 14.59 -1.93 13.76
CA GLY A 155 15.36 -1.26 14.81
C GLY A 155 15.09 0.24 14.87
N GLU A 156 15.88 0.94 15.68
CA GLU A 156 15.80 2.39 15.85
C GLU A 156 17.20 3.00 15.81
N ILE A 157 17.39 4.02 14.98
CA ILE A 157 18.65 4.76 14.86
C ILE A 157 18.36 6.23 15.13
N TYR A 158 18.97 6.78 16.19
CA TYR A 158 18.82 8.19 16.61
C TYR A 158 17.36 8.66 16.83
N GLY A 159 16.47 7.81 17.36
CA GLY A 159 15.07 8.18 17.55
C GLY A 159 14.16 7.86 16.36
N VAL A 160 14.72 7.28 15.29
CA VAL A 160 14.00 7.00 14.03
C VAL A 160 13.94 5.51 13.78
N ARG A 161 12.72 4.95 13.71
CA ARG A 161 12.51 3.54 13.40
C ARG A 161 12.96 3.22 11.96
N GLN A 162 13.76 2.18 11.80
CA GLN A 162 14.26 1.69 10.51
C GLN A 162 13.29 0.69 9.92
N VAL A 163 12.89 0.90 8.66
CA VAL A 163 11.88 0.07 7.99
C VAL A 163 12.50 -1.26 7.60
N ALA A 164 11.83 -2.35 7.97
CA ALA A 164 12.26 -3.70 7.66
C ALA A 164 12.07 -4.02 6.16
N LYS A 165 12.91 -4.91 5.65
CA LYS A 165 12.80 -5.51 4.32
C LYS A 165 12.56 -7.01 4.44
N ASP A 166 11.83 -7.58 3.49
CA ASP A 166 11.68 -9.01 3.32
C ASP A 166 12.96 -9.65 2.74
N ASP A 167 12.96 -10.98 2.62
CA ASP A 167 14.09 -11.76 2.11
C ASP A 167 14.46 -11.40 0.66
N LYS A 168 13.56 -10.75 -0.09
CA LYS A 168 13.78 -10.25 -1.45
C LYS A 168 14.26 -8.80 -1.46
N GLY A 169 14.54 -8.20 -0.29
CA GLY A 169 15.01 -6.82 -0.14
C GLY A 169 13.92 -5.77 -0.37
N LYS A 170 12.65 -6.16 -0.45
CA LYS A 170 11.50 -5.27 -0.61
C LYS A 170 10.98 -4.84 0.75
N TRP A 171 10.57 -3.59 0.87
CA TRP A 171 10.02 -3.05 2.12
C TRP A 171 8.80 -3.86 2.58
N ILE A 172 8.76 -4.24 3.85
CA ILE A 172 7.61 -4.92 4.45
C ILE A 172 6.48 -3.90 4.55
N LYS A 173 5.38 -4.13 3.81
CA LYS A 173 4.21 -3.26 3.78
C LYS A 173 2.91 -4.05 4.01
N PRO A 174 2.39 -4.11 5.24
CA PRO A 174 1.10 -4.74 5.52
C PRO A 174 -0.01 -4.09 4.70
N LYS A 175 -0.84 -4.95 4.10
CA LYS A 175 -2.11 -4.53 3.47
C LYS A 175 -3.19 -4.45 4.52
N VAL A 176 -3.72 -3.25 4.74
CA VAL A 176 -4.76 -3.00 5.74
C VAL A 176 -6.00 -2.48 5.05
N LEU A 177 -7.13 -3.06 5.44
CA LEU A 177 -8.44 -2.56 5.09
C LEU A 177 -9.07 -1.83 6.26
N VAL A 178 -9.56 -0.62 6.01
CA VAL A 178 -10.29 0.18 7.01
C VAL A 178 -11.73 0.40 6.54
N GLN A 179 -12.68 0.06 7.40
CA GLN A 179 -14.09 0.35 7.18
C GLN A 179 -14.39 1.82 7.48
N LEU A 180 -15.10 2.52 6.59
CA LEU A 180 -15.60 3.89 6.84
C LEU A 180 -16.91 3.88 7.65
N ASP A 181 -17.06 4.81 8.61
CA ASP A 181 -18.33 5.08 9.33
C ASP A 181 -19.09 6.23 8.63
N GLU A 182 -20.31 5.97 8.16
CA GLU A 182 -21.18 6.95 7.48
C GLU A 182 -21.49 8.19 8.32
N ALA A 183 -21.44 8.10 9.66
CA ALA A 183 -21.69 9.24 10.55
C ALA A 183 -20.57 10.29 10.51
N TYR A 184 -19.36 9.87 10.16
CA TYR A 184 -18.24 10.75 9.90
C TYR A 184 -18.14 10.87 8.39
N ASN A 185 -18.70 11.94 7.81
CA ASN A 185 -18.40 12.38 6.45
C ASN A 185 -16.89 12.63 6.32
N ILE A 186 -16.11 11.55 6.24
CA ILE A 186 -14.74 11.56 5.77
C ILE A 186 -14.91 11.79 4.27
N HIS A 187 -15.12 13.05 3.90
CA HIS A 187 -14.86 13.47 2.55
C HIS A 187 -13.39 13.14 2.29
N ALA A 188 -13.16 12.02 1.59
CA ALA A 188 -11.95 11.80 0.81
C ALA A 188 -11.94 12.84 -0.33
N GLY A 189 -11.76 14.11 0.04
CA GLY A 189 -11.05 15.04 -0.81
C GLY A 189 -9.58 14.62 -0.78
N ASP A 190 -8.88 14.85 -1.88
CA ASP A 190 -7.58 14.27 -2.23
C ASP A 190 -6.43 14.40 -1.20
N ASP A 191 -6.62 14.99 -0.01
CA ASP A 191 -5.52 15.39 0.88
C ASP A 191 -5.66 15.11 2.40
N PHE A 192 -6.66 14.39 2.94
CA PHE A 192 -6.60 13.98 4.36
C PHE A 192 -7.05 12.54 4.62
N LYS A 193 -6.09 11.63 4.42
CA LYS A 193 -6.13 10.26 4.91
C LYS A 193 -5.72 10.30 6.39
N TYR A 194 -6.61 9.99 7.33
CA TYR A 194 -6.17 9.54 8.65
C TYR A 194 -5.59 8.13 8.50
N GLY A 195 -4.47 8.06 7.77
CA GLY A 195 -3.71 6.86 7.66
C GLY A 195 -3.19 6.55 9.04
N ILE A 196 -3.56 5.38 9.54
CA ILE A 196 -2.77 4.58 10.47
C ILE A 196 -1.29 5.00 10.31
N ARG A 197 -0.85 5.87 11.23
CA ARG A 197 0.24 6.87 11.15
C ARG A 197 1.06 6.91 9.84
N GLN A 198 0.75 7.86 8.96
CA GLN A 198 1.59 8.19 7.80
C GLN A 198 2.74 9.16 8.18
N TYR A 199 3.77 8.66 8.85
CA TYR A 199 5.10 9.30 8.90
C TYR A 199 6.13 8.38 8.20
N SER A 200 5.93 8.23 6.89
CA SER A 200 6.76 7.49 5.91
C SER A 200 6.86 5.96 6.02
N SER A 201 6.58 5.36 4.84
CA SER A 201 7.08 4.12 4.22
C SER A 201 6.62 2.71 4.61
N ALA A 202 5.45 2.44 5.21
CA ALA A 202 5.03 1.01 5.27
C ALA A 202 3.55 0.57 5.38
N LEU A 203 2.50 1.40 5.30
CA LEU A 203 1.12 0.86 5.32
C LEU A 203 0.42 1.13 3.97
N VAL A 204 0.00 0.06 3.28
CA VAL A 204 -0.89 0.19 2.11
C VAL A 204 -2.30 0.09 2.63
N LEU A 205 -2.92 1.26 2.80
CA LEU A 205 -4.31 1.37 3.18
C LEU A 205 -5.17 1.26 1.93
N SER A 206 -6.14 0.36 1.97
CA SER A 206 -7.25 0.37 1.03
C SER A 206 -8.55 0.62 1.79
N GLU A 207 -9.48 1.29 1.10
CA GLU A 207 -10.78 1.62 1.65
C GLU A 207 -11.82 0.66 1.08
N VAL A 208 -12.63 0.09 1.96
CA VAL A 208 -13.87 -0.60 1.59
C VAL A 208 -14.95 -0.03 2.50
N VAL A 209 -15.92 0.63 1.90
CA VAL A 209 -17.05 1.21 2.61
C VAL A 209 -18.08 0.12 2.82
N ILE A 210 -18.25 -0.32 4.06
CA ILE A 210 -19.38 -1.15 4.45
C ILE A 210 -20.25 -0.32 5.39
N PRO A 211 -21.45 0.11 4.96
CA PRO A 211 -22.35 0.92 5.76
C PRO A 211 -22.65 0.29 7.13
N LYS A 212 -22.61 1.09 8.18
CA LYS A 212 -22.92 0.66 9.56
C LYS A 212 -24.31 0.03 9.67
N THR A 213 -25.26 0.52 8.89
CA THR A 213 -26.64 -0.01 8.77
C THR A 213 -26.70 -1.46 8.27
N THR A 214 -25.66 -1.94 7.57
CA THR A 214 -25.64 -3.29 6.99
C THR A 214 -25.31 -4.38 8.04
N TYR A 215 -24.55 -4.04 9.10
CA TYR A 215 -24.09 -4.99 10.14
C TYR A 215 -25.14 -5.36 11.18
N ASN A 216 -26.09 -4.47 11.43
CA ASN A 216 -27.14 -4.69 12.43
C ASN A 216 -28.29 -5.55 11.91
N SER A 217 -28.16 -6.09 10.70
CA SER A 217 -29.13 -7.02 10.14
C SER A 217 -28.70 -8.46 10.41
N SER A 218 -29.65 -9.31 10.81
CA SER A 218 -29.46 -10.77 10.87
C SER A 218 -29.10 -11.40 9.50
N SER A 219 -29.21 -10.62 8.41
CA SER A 219 -28.84 -10.99 7.04
C SER A 219 -27.40 -10.65 6.64
N PHE A 220 -26.62 -10.05 7.53
CA PHE A 220 -25.21 -9.73 7.28
C PHE A 220 -24.39 -11.01 7.12
N SER A 221 -23.60 -11.09 6.04
CA SER A 221 -22.63 -12.17 5.84
C SER A 221 -21.30 -11.63 5.35
N LEU A 222 -20.22 -11.93 6.07
CA LEU A 222 -18.85 -11.53 5.71
C LEU A 222 -18.43 -12.11 4.35
N SER A 223 -18.95 -13.29 4.00
CA SER A 223 -18.72 -13.92 2.69
C SER A 223 -19.18 -13.07 1.49
N LYS A 224 -20.13 -12.14 1.68
CA LYS A 224 -20.54 -11.19 0.63
C LYS A 224 -19.48 -10.13 0.35
N TYR A 225 -18.51 -9.98 1.24
CA TYR A 225 -17.39 -9.03 1.16
C TYR A 225 -16.07 -9.78 0.97
N ALA A 226 -16.06 -10.82 0.14
CA ALA A 226 -14.93 -11.73 0.02
C ALA A 226 -13.60 -11.06 -0.42
N SER A 227 -13.63 -9.83 -0.94
CA SER A 227 -12.41 -9.02 -1.17
C SER A 227 -11.63 -8.70 0.11
N LEU A 228 -12.27 -8.80 1.29
CA LEU A 228 -11.64 -8.68 2.61
C LEU A 228 -10.45 -9.62 2.77
N PHE A 229 -10.51 -10.80 2.16
CA PHE A 229 -9.47 -11.81 2.27
C PHE A 229 -8.18 -11.43 1.55
N ASN A 230 -8.15 -10.37 0.74
CA ASN A 230 -6.91 -9.87 0.14
C ASN A 230 -6.08 -8.96 1.07
N TYR A 231 -6.54 -8.79 2.31
CA TYR A 231 -5.91 -7.93 3.30
C TYR A 231 -5.36 -8.78 4.45
N GLU A 232 -4.18 -8.39 4.92
CA GLU A 232 -3.54 -8.98 6.10
C GLU A 232 -4.26 -8.52 7.37
N TYR A 233 -4.75 -7.28 7.37
CA TYR A 233 -5.44 -6.69 8.50
C TYR A 233 -6.75 -6.05 8.08
N PHE A 234 -7.75 -6.16 8.94
CA PHE A 234 -9.06 -5.56 8.76
C PHE A 234 -9.47 -4.79 10.02
N VAL A 235 -9.73 -3.49 9.87
CA VAL A 235 -10.15 -2.60 10.93
C VAL A 235 -11.63 -2.26 10.72
N CYS A 236 -12.44 -2.50 11.76
CA CYS A 236 -13.88 -2.29 11.71
C CYS A 236 -14.43 -1.83 13.05
N SER A 237 -15.67 -1.33 13.05
CA SER A 237 -16.37 -1.03 14.30
C SER A 237 -16.60 -2.30 15.11
N ASN A 238 -16.48 -2.21 16.43
CA ASN A 238 -16.74 -3.30 17.35
C ASN A 238 -18.23 -3.70 17.28
N ASN A 239 -18.51 -4.82 16.61
CA ASN A 239 -19.85 -5.35 16.39
C ASN A 239 -19.88 -6.87 16.61
N GLU A 240 -20.81 -7.35 17.43
CA GLU A 240 -20.87 -8.76 17.84
C GLU A 240 -21.13 -9.73 16.66
N TYR A 241 -21.97 -9.34 15.70
CA TYR A 241 -22.26 -10.16 14.52
C TYR A 241 -21.05 -10.27 13.60
N LEU A 242 -20.31 -9.18 13.45
CA LEU A 242 -19.07 -9.16 12.66
C LEU A 242 -18.00 -10.02 13.33
N ARG A 243 -17.84 -9.92 14.65
CA ARG A 243 -16.85 -10.68 15.43
C ARG A 243 -17.00 -12.19 15.25
N LYS A 244 -18.22 -12.70 15.45
CA LYS A 244 -18.53 -14.13 15.26
C LYS A 244 -18.21 -14.62 13.85
N GLN A 245 -18.43 -13.78 12.84
CA GLN A 245 -18.15 -14.14 11.46
C GLN A 245 -16.68 -14.03 11.11
N ALA A 246 -15.99 -12.98 11.52
CA ALA A 246 -14.56 -12.81 11.30
C ALA A 246 -13.78 -14.04 11.80
N GLU A 247 -14.04 -14.45 13.04
CA GLU A 247 -13.44 -15.65 13.64
C GLU A 247 -13.77 -16.93 12.85
N ALA A 248 -15.03 -17.13 12.45
CA ALA A 248 -15.46 -18.29 11.66
C ALA A 248 -14.84 -18.35 10.25
N TYR A 249 -14.37 -17.21 9.74
CA TYR A 249 -13.81 -17.09 8.39
C TYR A 249 -12.27 -17.07 8.36
N GLY A 250 -11.60 -17.23 9.50
CA GLY A 250 -10.12 -17.25 9.57
C GLY A 250 -9.50 -15.88 9.80
N PHE A 251 -10.19 -15.01 10.54
CA PHE A 251 -9.62 -13.77 11.07
C PHE A 251 -9.51 -13.85 12.60
N GLU A 252 -8.32 -13.60 13.12
CA GLU A 252 -8.03 -13.53 14.54
C GLU A 252 -8.10 -12.09 15.04
N LEU A 253 -8.69 -11.86 16.22
CA LEU A 253 -8.68 -10.54 16.84
C LEU A 253 -7.26 -10.19 17.29
N LEU A 254 -6.68 -9.15 16.69
CA LEU A 254 -5.37 -8.62 17.06
C LEU A 254 -5.46 -7.65 18.25
N LYS A 255 -6.40 -6.69 18.20
CA LYS A 255 -6.55 -5.67 19.24
C LYS A 255 -7.92 -5.00 19.22
N GLU A 256 -8.45 -4.68 20.40
CA GLU A 256 -9.61 -3.79 20.56
C GLU A 256 -9.12 -2.38 20.95
N VAL A 257 -9.63 -1.36 20.27
CA VAL A 257 -9.22 0.03 20.46
C VAL A 257 -10.46 0.94 20.43
N GLY A 258 -11.01 1.24 21.61
CA GLY A 258 -12.24 2.03 21.74
C GLY A 258 -13.42 1.33 21.05
N ASP A 259 -14.08 2.03 20.13
CA ASP A 259 -15.20 1.49 19.34
C ASP A 259 -14.77 0.65 18.13
N TYR A 260 -13.47 0.37 17.99
CA TYR A 260 -12.91 -0.36 16.84
C TYR A 260 -12.22 -1.64 17.27
N VAL A 261 -12.20 -2.61 16.35
CA VAL A 261 -11.46 -3.86 16.48
C VAL A 261 -10.57 -4.05 15.26
N VAL A 262 -9.39 -4.58 15.50
CA VAL A 262 -8.38 -4.91 14.47
C VAL A 262 -8.31 -6.42 14.37
N TYR A 263 -8.59 -6.95 13.20
CA TYR A 263 -8.44 -8.36 12.87
C TYR A 263 -7.19 -8.58 12.03
N LYS A 264 -6.56 -9.72 12.25
CA LYS A 264 -5.49 -10.27 11.42
C LYS A 264 -6.03 -11.48 10.67
N ASN A 265 -5.80 -11.51 9.37
CA ASN A 265 -6.07 -12.67 8.54
C ASN A 265 -5.05 -13.76 8.90
N THR A 266 -5.52 -14.94 9.27
CA THR A 266 -4.65 -16.08 9.62
C THR A 266 -4.65 -17.16 8.55
N LYS A 267 -5.47 -16.99 7.51
CA LYS A 267 -5.82 -18.06 6.59
C LYS A 267 -4.67 -18.37 5.63
N GLU A 268 -4.37 -19.65 5.48
CA GLU A 268 -3.38 -20.19 4.56
C GLU A 268 -4.02 -21.27 3.67
N LEU A 269 -3.76 -21.23 2.37
CA LEU A 269 -4.33 -22.14 1.38
C LEU A 269 -3.32 -22.41 0.27
N THR A 270 -3.42 -23.57 -0.36
CA THR A 270 -2.74 -23.85 -1.63
C THR A 270 -3.78 -24.09 -2.72
N LEU A 271 -3.78 -23.25 -3.74
CA LEU A 271 -4.73 -23.29 -4.85
C LEU A 271 -4.06 -23.94 -6.07
N TYR A 272 -4.62 -25.06 -6.52
CA TYR A 272 -4.18 -25.80 -7.69
C TYR A 272 -5.14 -25.52 -8.83
N PHE A 273 -4.74 -24.66 -9.76
CA PHE A 273 -5.51 -24.36 -10.94
C PHE A 273 -5.13 -25.31 -12.07
N VAL A 274 -6.13 -25.91 -12.71
CA VAL A 274 -5.94 -26.78 -13.87
C VAL A 274 -6.83 -26.31 -15.01
N ARG A 275 -6.24 -26.05 -16.19
CA ARG A 275 -7.06 -25.83 -17.41
C ARG A 275 -7.70 -27.17 -17.80
N HIS A 276 -8.95 -27.16 -18.22
CA HIS A 276 -9.61 -28.37 -18.74
C HIS A 276 -8.76 -29.09 -19.80
N GLY A 277 -8.96 -30.40 -19.96
CA GLY A 277 -8.29 -31.20 -20.99
C GLY A 277 -8.71 -30.83 -22.41
N GLU A 278 -7.97 -31.31 -23.40
CA GLU A 278 -8.28 -31.06 -24.82
C GLU A 278 -9.75 -31.43 -25.15
N THR A 279 -10.44 -30.54 -25.84
CA THR A 279 -11.81 -30.76 -26.34
C THR A 279 -11.84 -30.91 -27.87
N GLU A 280 -12.97 -31.41 -28.40
CA GLU A 280 -13.19 -31.46 -29.86
C GLU A 280 -13.01 -30.10 -30.53
N ALA A 281 -13.39 -28.99 -29.86
CA ALA A 281 -13.15 -27.65 -30.38
C ALA A 281 -11.65 -27.29 -30.40
N ASN A 282 -10.86 -27.72 -29.41
CA ASN A 282 -9.42 -27.47 -29.42
C ASN A 282 -8.76 -28.24 -30.57
N ALA A 283 -9.07 -29.52 -30.72
CA ALA A 283 -8.54 -30.36 -31.80
C ALA A 283 -8.89 -29.82 -33.20
N ASN A 284 -10.08 -29.21 -33.35
CA ASN A 284 -10.54 -28.62 -34.62
C ASN A 284 -10.18 -27.13 -34.79
N ASN A 285 -9.43 -26.54 -33.86
CA ASN A 285 -9.15 -25.09 -33.83
C ASN A 285 -10.43 -24.24 -33.98
N THR A 286 -11.46 -24.57 -33.20
CA THR A 286 -12.73 -23.85 -33.12
C THR A 286 -12.75 -22.95 -31.88
N PHE A 287 -13.22 -21.71 -32.03
CA PHE A 287 -13.48 -20.83 -30.91
C PHE A 287 -14.62 -21.40 -30.06
N ALA A 288 -14.30 -21.90 -28.87
CA ALA A 288 -15.27 -22.38 -27.90
C ALA A 288 -15.14 -21.58 -26.61
N GLY A 289 -16.24 -20.95 -26.21
CA GLY A 289 -16.33 -20.12 -25.02
C GLY A 289 -17.35 -20.67 -24.03
N SER A 290 -18.13 -19.78 -23.42
CA SER A 290 -19.18 -20.14 -22.46
C SER A 290 -20.52 -20.53 -23.08
N LYS A 291 -20.72 -20.31 -24.39
CA LYS A 291 -21.96 -20.67 -25.10
C LYS A 291 -21.82 -21.96 -25.90
N THR A 292 -20.60 -22.41 -26.14
CA THR A 292 -20.27 -23.67 -26.80
C THR A 292 -19.68 -24.64 -25.77
N ASP A 293 -20.52 -25.58 -25.31
CA ASP A 293 -20.07 -26.66 -24.45
C ASP A 293 -19.60 -27.85 -25.29
N THR A 294 -18.31 -28.15 -25.22
CA THR A 294 -17.66 -29.20 -26.00
C THR A 294 -17.17 -30.33 -25.09
N LYS A 295 -17.15 -31.54 -25.64
CA LYS A 295 -16.67 -32.72 -24.92
C LYS A 295 -15.15 -32.82 -25.00
N LEU A 296 -14.56 -33.46 -23.98
CA LEU A 296 -13.16 -33.85 -24.01
C LEU A 296 -12.92 -34.87 -25.13
N THR A 297 -11.77 -34.79 -25.79
CA THR A 297 -11.29 -35.85 -26.68
C THR A 297 -10.78 -37.04 -25.85
N SER A 298 -10.55 -38.18 -26.50
CA SER A 298 -9.85 -39.30 -25.84
C SER A 298 -8.47 -38.89 -25.32
N ASN A 299 -7.78 -37.99 -26.03
CA ASN A 299 -6.50 -37.43 -25.60
C ASN A 299 -6.68 -36.57 -24.34
N GLY A 300 -7.62 -35.61 -24.34
CA GLY A 300 -7.89 -34.75 -23.20
C GLY A 300 -8.35 -35.52 -21.94
N ILE A 301 -9.01 -36.66 -22.11
CA ILE A 301 -9.31 -37.58 -20.99
C ILE A 301 -8.03 -38.21 -20.43
N ASN A 302 -7.14 -38.71 -21.29
CA ASN A 302 -5.89 -39.34 -20.87
C ASN A 302 -4.96 -38.32 -20.19
N GLU A 303 -4.83 -37.11 -20.75
CA GLU A 303 -4.07 -36.02 -20.14
C GLU A 303 -4.62 -35.66 -18.75
N ALA A 304 -5.95 -35.56 -18.60
CA ALA A 304 -6.56 -35.27 -17.31
C ALA A 304 -6.27 -36.36 -16.25
N LYS A 305 -6.17 -37.63 -16.68
CA LYS A 305 -5.77 -38.72 -15.78
C LYS A 305 -4.29 -38.63 -15.40
N LEU A 306 -3.40 -38.31 -16.33
CA LEU A 306 -1.98 -38.09 -16.02
C LEU A 306 -1.82 -36.94 -15.02
N THR A 307 -2.55 -35.84 -15.19
CA THR A 307 -2.61 -34.76 -14.18
C THR A 307 -3.14 -35.26 -12.84
N GLY A 308 -4.15 -36.14 -12.83
CA GLY A 308 -4.64 -36.78 -11.61
C GLY A 308 -3.59 -37.65 -10.91
N GLN A 309 -2.76 -38.36 -11.68
CA GLN A 309 -1.65 -39.17 -11.16
C GLN A 309 -0.54 -38.30 -10.58
N ALA A 310 -0.16 -37.21 -11.25
CA ALA A 310 0.81 -36.24 -10.73
C ALA A 310 0.33 -35.58 -9.43
N LEU A 311 -0.99 -35.40 -9.28
CA LEU A 311 -1.62 -34.82 -8.09
C LEU A 311 -2.13 -35.88 -7.10
N GLN A 312 -1.78 -37.16 -7.25
CA GLN A 312 -2.47 -38.26 -6.57
C GLN A 312 -2.38 -38.23 -5.03
N ASP A 313 -1.29 -37.66 -4.50
CA ASP A 313 -0.99 -37.62 -3.07
C ASP A 313 -1.38 -36.27 -2.43
N ILE A 314 -1.81 -35.29 -3.24
CA ILE A 314 -2.38 -34.04 -2.74
C ILE A 314 -3.83 -34.29 -2.28
N ASN A 315 -4.09 -34.06 -1.00
CA ASN A 315 -5.45 -34.14 -0.45
C ASN A 315 -6.20 -32.83 -0.73
N PHE A 316 -7.12 -32.83 -1.70
CA PHE A 316 -8.01 -31.70 -1.96
C PHE A 316 -9.22 -31.73 -1.02
N ASP A 317 -9.33 -30.71 -0.18
CA ASP A 317 -10.46 -30.53 0.75
C ASP A 317 -11.71 -30.02 0.03
N ILE A 318 -11.52 -29.34 -1.10
CA ILE A 318 -12.58 -28.75 -1.90
C ILE A 318 -12.16 -28.61 -3.37
N VAL A 319 -13.11 -28.87 -4.27
CA VAL A 319 -12.90 -28.80 -5.70
C VAL A 319 -13.89 -27.82 -6.32
N TYR A 320 -13.42 -26.94 -7.21
CA TYR A 320 -14.23 -25.99 -7.95
C TYR A 320 -14.13 -26.22 -9.45
N THR A 321 -15.26 -26.08 -10.13
CA THR A 321 -15.36 -26.14 -11.60
C THR A 321 -16.23 -25.01 -12.13
N SER A 322 -16.12 -24.74 -13.43
CA SER A 322 -17.12 -23.92 -14.12
C SER A 322 -18.42 -24.71 -14.37
N GLU A 323 -19.44 -24.07 -14.95
CA GLU A 323 -20.67 -24.75 -15.35
C GLU A 323 -20.48 -25.69 -16.55
N LEU A 324 -19.37 -25.56 -17.30
CA LEU A 324 -19.14 -26.24 -18.55
C LEU A 324 -18.69 -27.69 -18.35
N THR A 325 -19.21 -28.59 -19.20
CA THR A 325 -19.01 -30.04 -19.10
C THR A 325 -17.53 -30.41 -19.15
N ARG A 326 -16.75 -29.77 -20.03
CA ARG A 326 -15.29 -29.97 -20.13
C ARG A 326 -14.56 -29.80 -18.79
N THR A 327 -14.87 -28.77 -18.00
CA THR A 327 -14.22 -28.57 -16.69
C THR A 327 -14.66 -29.61 -15.66
N LYS A 328 -15.94 -30.00 -15.68
CA LYS A 328 -16.49 -31.00 -14.76
C LYS A 328 -15.92 -32.38 -15.04
N ASP A 329 -15.82 -32.75 -16.31
CA ASP A 329 -15.29 -34.05 -16.71
C ASP A 329 -13.77 -34.12 -16.51
N THR A 330 -13.03 -33.04 -16.75
CA THR A 330 -11.61 -32.98 -16.37
C THR A 330 -11.43 -33.16 -14.86
N ALA A 331 -12.20 -32.44 -14.03
CA ALA A 331 -12.13 -32.60 -12.58
C ALA A 331 -12.42 -34.03 -12.13
N LYS A 332 -13.45 -34.69 -12.71
CA LYS A 332 -13.75 -36.09 -12.40
C LYS A 332 -12.61 -37.04 -12.78
N ASN A 333 -11.95 -36.85 -13.92
CA ASN A 333 -10.83 -37.69 -14.32
C ASN A 333 -9.62 -37.48 -13.40
N ILE A 334 -9.31 -36.23 -13.03
CA ILE A 334 -8.25 -35.92 -12.05
C ILE A 334 -8.54 -36.61 -10.71
N LEU A 335 -9.75 -36.44 -10.18
CA LEU A 335 -10.15 -37.02 -8.90
C LEU A 335 -10.27 -38.55 -8.94
N GLY A 336 -10.50 -39.14 -10.11
CA GLY A 336 -10.55 -40.59 -10.28
C GLY A 336 -9.19 -41.27 -10.08
N GLU A 337 -8.10 -40.54 -10.32
CA GLU A 337 -6.73 -41.02 -10.10
C GLU A 337 -6.16 -40.52 -8.75
N ASN A 338 -6.81 -39.54 -8.10
CA ASN A 338 -6.41 -39.04 -6.79
C ASN A 338 -6.93 -39.94 -5.66
N LYS A 339 -6.08 -40.23 -4.67
CA LYS A 339 -6.34 -41.28 -3.67
C LYS A 339 -7.18 -40.81 -2.48
N ASN A 340 -7.11 -39.54 -2.10
CA ASN A 340 -7.53 -39.07 -0.78
C ASN A 340 -8.52 -37.88 -0.82
N SER A 341 -8.77 -37.31 -1.98
CA SER A 341 -9.54 -36.07 -2.10
C SER A 341 -11.04 -36.22 -1.88
N THR A 342 -11.68 -35.10 -1.53
CA THR A 342 -13.14 -35.01 -1.46
C THR A 342 -13.80 -35.28 -2.81
N SER A 343 -15.00 -35.86 -2.79
CA SER A 343 -15.89 -35.93 -3.96
C SER A 343 -16.78 -34.69 -4.11
N ASN A 344 -16.67 -33.72 -3.19
CA ASN A 344 -17.48 -32.51 -3.20
C ASN A 344 -16.98 -31.48 -4.21
N ILE A 345 -17.50 -31.58 -5.43
CA ILE A 345 -17.26 -30.61 -6.51
C ILE A 345 -18.29 -29.48 -6.42
N LYS A 346 -17.83 -28.25 -6.18
CA LYS A 346 -18.63 -27.04 -6.26
C LYS A 346 -18.56 -26.44 -7.66
N VAL A 347 -19.71 -25.99 -8.16
CA VAL A 347 -19.81 -25.33 -9.47
C VAL A 347 -19.91 -23.83 -9.26
N SER A 348 -19.09 -23.05 -9.98
CA SER A 348 -19.12 -21.60 -9.96
C SER A 348 -19.27 -21.04 -11.36
N LYS A 349 -20.38 -20.35 -11.63
CA LYS A 349 -20.61 -19.62 -12.88
C LYS A 349 -19.56 -18.54 -13.15
N ALA A 350 -18.99 -17.98 -12.09
CA ALA A 350 -17.92 -16.98 -12.21
C ALA A 350 -16.62 -17.58 -12.77
N LEU A 351 -16.46 -18.91 -12.76
CA LEU A 351 -15.36 -19.62 -13.42
C LEU A 351 -15.65 -20.00 -14.89
N ASN A 352 -16.79 -19.62 -15.47
CA ASN A 352 -17.06 -19.89 -16.88
C ASN A 352 -16.03 -19.20 -17.79
N ASP A 353 -15.84 -19.77 -18.97
CA ASP A 353 -14.96 -19.22 -20.00
C ASP A 353 -15.53 -17.91 -20.58
N LEU A 354 -14.75 -17.21 -21.40
CA LEU A 354 -15.27 -16.07 -22.13
C LEU A 354 -16.39 -16.46 -23.09
N TYR A 355 -17.36 -15.59 -23.32
CA TYR A 355 -18.21 -15.68 -24.51
C TYR A 355 -17.44 -15.03 -25.65
N ALA A 356 -17.14 -15.77 -26.72
CA ALA A 356 -16.33 -15.28 -27.84
C ALA A 356 -17.12 -14.43 -28.85
N GLY A 357 -18.38 -14.10 -28.54
CA GLY A 357 -19.20 -13.26 -29.41
C GLY A 357 -19.57 -13.96 -30.70
N GLU A 358 -19.53 -13.22 -31.81
CA GLU A 358 -19.76 -13.76 -33.17
C GLU A 358 -18.67 -14.75 -33.64
N LEU A 359 -17.52 -14.82 -32.95
CA LEU A 359 -16.47 -15.80 -33.27
C LEU A 359 -16.81 -17.21 -32.77
N GLU A 360 -17.67 -17.33 -31.76
CA GLU A 360 -17.92 -18.59 -31.08
C GLU A 360 -18.58 -19.61 -32.02
N GLY A 361 -17.99 -20.80 -32.11
CA GLY A 361 -18.39 -21.86 -33.03
C GLY A 361 -17.71 -21.81 -34.40
N LEU A 362 -16.98 -20.74 -34.74
CA LEU A 362 -16.18 -20.68 -35.95
C LEU A 362 -14.82 -21.35 -35.75
N THR A 363 -14.30 -21.99 -36.79
CA THR A 363 -12.88 -22.32 -36.87
C THR A 363 -12.04 -21.05 -37.00
N HIS A 364 -10.77 -21.11 -36.64
CA HIS A 364 -9.85 -19.97 -36.81
C HIS A 364 -9.75 -19.51 -38.27
N GLU A 365 -9.84 -20.44 -39.23
CA GLU A 365 -9.85 -20.11 -40.66
C GLU A 365 -11.14 -19.39 -41.08
N GLU A 366 -12.31 -19.86 -40.64
CA GLU A 366 -13.58 -19.19 -40.92
C GLU A 366 -13.64 -17.80 -40.27
N ALA A 367 -13.17 -17.69 -39.03
CA ALA A 367 -13.05 -16.42 -38.32
C ALA A 367 -12.16 -15.44 -39.09
N LYS A 368 -10.98 -15.88 -39.57
CA LYS A 368 -10.07 -15.05 -40.35
C LYS A 368 -10.65 -14.63 -41.69
N GLN A 369 -11.45 -15.48 -42.34
CA GLN A 369 -12.12 -15.12 -43.58
C GLN A 369 -13.23 -14.09 -43.36
N ARG A 370 -14.00 -14.23 -42.27
CA ARG A 370 -15.14 -13.36 -41.96
C ARG A 370 -14.73 -12.05 -41.29
N TYR A 371 -13.67 -12.09 -40.48
CA TYR A 371 -13.13 -11.00 -39.68
C TYR A 371 -11.60 -10.90 -39.92
N PRO A 372 -11.17 -10.44 -41.12
CA PRO A 372 -9.75 -10.40 -41.48
C PRO A 372 -8.94 -9.39 -40.65
N ASP A 373 -9.60 -8.48 -39.95
CA ASP A 373 -9.03 -7.52 -39.01
C ASP A 373 -8.99 -8.04 -37.56
N TYR A 374 -9.36 -9.31 -37.34
CA TYR A 374 -9.35 -9.91 -36.00
C TYR A 374 -7.98 -9.77 -35.32
N ASN A 375 -8.01 -9.08 -34.19
CA ASN A 375 -6.93 -9.04 -33.21
C ASN A 375 -7.57 -9.13 -31.81
N GLU A 376 -6.98 -9.95 -30.93
CA GLU A 376 -7.45 -10.21 -29.57
C GLU A 376 -7.72 -8.91 -28.80
N GLU A 377 -6.80 -7.94 -28.82
CA GLU A 377 -7.01 -6.66 -28.13
C GLU A 377 -8.20 -5.88 -28.71
N SER A 378 -8.35 -5.87 -30.04
CA SER A 378 -9.43 -5.13 -30.71
C SER A 378 -10.80 -5.82 -30.61
N TYR A 379 -10.87 -7.07 -30.15
CA TYR A 379 -12.12 -7.81 -30.05
C TYR A 379 -12.51 -8.07 -28.59
N TYR A 380 -11.55 -8.19 -27.68
CA TYR A 380 -11.79 -8.42 -26.25
C TYR A 380 -11.38 -7.26 -25.34
N GLY A 381 -10.68 -6.25 -25.86
CA GLY A 381 -10.21 -5.10 -25.10
C GLY A 381 -9.01 -5.41 -24.20
N LYS A 382 -8.61 -4.41 -23.41
CA LYS A 382 -7.54 -4.56 -22.40
C LYS A 382 -8.14 -4.90 -21.04
N ILE A 383 -7.38 -5.63 -20.21
CA ILE A 383 -7.83 -6.07 -18.88
C ILE A 383 -8.29 -4.90 -18.00
N GLY A 384 -7.67 -3.72 -18.11
CA GLY A 384 -8.01 -2.54 -17.32
C GLY A 384 -9.13 -1.66 -17.89
N ASP A 385 -9.66 -1.95 -19.08
CA ASP A 385 -10.63 -1.07 -19.75
C ASP A 385 -12.08 -1.49 -19.47
N SER A 386 -12.62 -0.96 -18.37
CA SER A 386 -14.00 -1.20 -17.94
C SER A 386 -15.07 -0.62 -18.87
N LYS A 387 -14.71 0.32 -19.76
CA LYS A 387 -15.65 0.98 -20.68
C LYS A 387 -15.64 0.37 -22.07
N TYR A 388 -14.69 -0.53 -22.33
CA TYR A 388 -14.57 -1.21 -23.60
C TYR A 388 -15.83 -2.02 -23.94
N VAL A 389 -16.25 -1.95 -25.20
CA VAL A 389 -17.36 -2.73 -25.75
C VAL A 389 -16.82 -3.52 -26.93
N SER A 390 -16.97 -4.84 -26.88
CA SER A 390 -16.53 -5.72 -27.97
C SER A 390 -17.34 -5.45 -29.25
N PRO A 391 -16.69 -5.25 -30.41
CA PRO A 391 -17.38 -5.07 -31.68
C PRO A 391 -18.14 -6.32 -32.14
N VAL A 392 -17.79 -7.50 -31.62
CA VAL A 392 -18.45 -8.79 -31.91
C VAL A 392 -19.33 -9.28 -30.78
N GLY A 393 -19.64 -8.42 -29.80
CA GLY A 393 -20.47 -8.79 -28.65
C GLY A 393 -19.83 -9.82 -27.71
N ALA A 394 -18.51 -10.02 -27.77
CA ALA A 394 -17.79 -10.92 -26.87
C ALA A 394 -17.70 -10.37 -25.43
N THR A 395 -17.51 -11.26 -24.46
CA THR A 395 -17.12 -10.87 -23.11
C THR A 395 -15.71 -10.27 -23.14
N THR A 396 -15.54 -9.11 -22.50
CA THR A 396 -14.25 -8.40 -22.48
C THR A 396 -13.26 -9.02 -21.49
N LYS A 397 -11.95 -8.80 -21.70
CA LYS A 397 -10.89 -9.22 -20.75
C LYS A 397 -11.15 -8.67 -19.34
N TYR A 398 -11.54 -7.39 -19.23
CA TYR A 398 -11.93 -6.77 -17.96
C TYR A 398 -13.03 -7.57 -17.24
N THR A 399 -14.07 -7.96 -17.97
CA THR A 399 -15.20 -8.69 -17.39
C THR A 399 -14.80 -10.09 -16.92
N ILE A 400 -13.95 -10.79 -17.68
CA ILE A 400 -13.43 -12.11 -17.29
C ILE A 400 -12.55 -12.02 -16.05
N VAL A 401 -11.59 -11.10 -16.01
CA VAL A 401 -10.72 -10.93 -14.84
C VAL A 401 -11.54 -10.52 -13.61
N LYS A 402 -12.58 -9.69 -13.77
CA LYS A 402 -13.52 -9.37 -12.69
C LYS A 402 -14.27 -10.59 -12.17
N ASN A 403 -14.78 -11.44 -13.07
CA ASN A 403 -15.50 -12.66 -12.69
C ASN A 403 -14.58 -13.66 -11.99
N TYR A 404 -13.36 -13.89 -12.52
CA TYR A 404 -12.40 -14.77 -11.90
C TYR A 404 -11.89 -14.26 -10.55
N ASN A 405 -11.70 -12.95 -10.37
CA ASN A 405 -11.45 -12.37 -9.05
C ASN A 405 -12.61 -12.66 -8.09
N SER A 406 -13.86 -12.48 -8.53
CA SER A 406 -15.04 -12.81 -7.71
C SER A 406 -15.08 -14.30 -7.33
N ALA A 407 -14.70 -15.19 -8.25
CA ALA A 407 -14.60 -16.62 -7.98
C ALA A 407 -13.49 -16.90 -6.96
N LEU A 408 -12.29 -16.35 -7.17
CA LEU A 408 -11.14 -16.48 -6.28
C LEU A 408 -11.49 -16.04 -4.85
N TYR A 409 -12.16 -14.89 -4.70
CA TYR A 409 -12.56 -14.41 -3.39
C TYR A 409 -13.53 -15.37 -2.71
N SER A 410 -14.53 -15.85 -3.44
CA SER A 410 -15.48 -16.86 -2.94
C SER A 410 -14.79 -18.18 -2.58
N ILE A 411 -13.77 -18.59 -3.34
CA ILE A 411 -13.00 -19.81 -3.07
C ILE A 411 -12.23 -19.64 -1.76
N VAL A 412 -11.43 -18.58 -1.66
CA VAL A 412 -10.63 -18.27 -0.48
C VAL A 412 -11.52 -18.10 0.75
N SER A 413 -12.68 -17.44 0.64
CA SER A 413 -13.56 -17.25 1.79
C SER A 413 -14.16 -18.57 2.29
N ASN A 414 -14.51 -19.50 1.40
CA ASN A 414 -15.23 -20.72 1.75
C ASN A 414 -14.35 -21.97 1.95
N ALA A 415 -13.08 -21.92 1.57
CA ALA A 415 -12.14 -23.01 1.83
C ALA A 415 -11.81 -23.10 3.34
N PRO A 416 -11.61 -24.30 3.92
CA PRO A 416 -11.06 -24.43 5.27
C PRO A 416 -9.67 -23.81 5.37
N ASP A 417 -9.24 -23.43 6.57
CA ASP A 417 -7.85 -23.01 6.78
C ASP A 417 -6.87 -24.18 6.59
N ASN A 418 -5.66 -23.91 6.11
CA ASN A 418 -4.62 -24.89 5.76
C ASN A 418 -5.09 -25.99 4.80
N SER A 419 -5.92 -25.63 3.82
CA SER A 419 -6.49 -26.58 2.84
C SER A 419 -5.86 -26.48 1.45
N ASN A 420 -5.90 -27.60 0.73
CA ASN A 420 -5.60 -27.62 -0.70
C ASN A 420 -6.92 -27.54 -1.49
N VAL A 421 -6.94 -26.66 -2.48
CA VAL A 421 -8.12 -26.43 -3.33
C VAL A 421 -7.80 -26.71 -4.77
N LEU A 422 -8.53 -27.64 -5.40
CA LEU A 422 -8.46 -27.85 -6.85
C LEU A 422 -9.46 -26.92 -7.56
N VAL A 423 -9.01 -26.18 -8.56
CA VAL A 423 -9.84 -25.29 -9.37
C VAL A 423 -9.65 -25.65 -10.85
N VAL A 424 -10.64 -26.30 -11.46
CA VAL A 424 -10.60 -26.63 -12.88
C VAL A 424 -11.33 -25.57 -13.70
N GLY A 425 -10.58 -24.87 -14.53
CA GLY A 425 -11.05 -23.71 -15.31
C GLY A 425 -10.62 -23.76 -16.78
N HIS A 426 -10.40 -22.58 -17.35
CA HIS A 426 -10.19 -22.38 -18.79
C HIS A 426 -8.90 -21.60 -19.08
N GLY A 427 -8.51 -21.51 -20.35
CA GLY A 427 -7.30 -20.81 -20.77
C GLY A 427 -7.28 -19.33 -20.38
N ALA A 428 -8.44 -18.69 -20.30
CA ALA A 428 -8.56 -17.27 -19.92
C ALA A 428 -8.10 -16.98 -18.48
N LEU A 429 -7.87 -17.99 -17.63
CA LEU A 429 -7.23 -17.81 -16.32
C LEU A 429 -5.84 -17.17 -16.43
N ALA A 430 -5.16 -17.29 -17.57
CA ALA A 430 -3.89 -16.60 -17.85
C ALA A 430 -4.00 -15.08 -17.61
N TRP A 431 -5.13 -14.45 -17.97
CA TRP A 431 -5.34 -13.02 -17.76
C TRP A 431 -5.48 -12.65 -16.28
N LEU A 432 -6.07 -13.53 -15.46
CA LEU A 432 -6.08 -13.36 -14.01
C LEU A 432 -4.66 -13.43 -13.46
N PHE A 433 -3.90 -14.46 -13.84
CA PHE A 433 -2.56 -14.67 -13.32
C PHE A 433 -1.61 -13.55 -13.72
N TYR A 434 -1.68 -13.05 -14.97
CA TYR A 434 -0.96 -11.84 -15.38
C TYR A 434 -1.29 -10.64 -14.49
N THR A 435 -2.56 -10.46 -14.13
CA THR A 435 -2.99 -9.36 -13.24
C THR A 435 -2.45 -9.53 -11.81
N MET A 436 -2.34 -10.78 -11.33
CA MET A 436 -1.86 -11.09 -9.97
C MET A 436 -0.33 -11.05 -9.87
N PHE A 437 0.36 -11.48 -10.93
CA PHE A 437 1.80 -11.74 -10.97
C PHE A 437 2.48 -11.11 -12.20
N PRO A 438 2.36 -9.79 -12.42
CA PRO A 438 2.82 -9.13 -13.65
C PRO A 438 4.35 -9.11 -13.81
N GLU A 439 5.11 -9.37 -12.74
CA GLU A 439 6.58 -9.50 -12.79
C GLU A 439 7.03 -10.90 -13.25
N GLU A 440 6.16 -11.90 -13.10
CA GLU A 440 6.46 -13.33 -13.34
C GLU A 440 5.78 -13.85 -14.61
N ILE A 441 4.68 -13.21 -15.03
CA ILE A 441 3.83 -13.66 -16.14
C ILE A 441 3.72 -12.54 -17.19
N SER A 442 3.83 -12.88 -18.47
CA SER A 442 3.62 -11.98 -19.60
C SER A 442 2.12 -11.82 -19.93
N GLU A 443 1.73 -10.65 -20.45
CA GLU A 443 0.36 -10.42 -20.94
C GLU A 443 -0.01 -11.35 -22.11
N THR A 444 0.99 -11.83 -22.86
CA THR A 444 0.82 -12.76 -23.98
C THR A 444 0.89 -14.23 -23.57
N SER A 445 1.03 -14.52 -22.28
CA SER A 445 1.08 -15.91 -21.79
C SER A 445 -0.28 -16.59 -21.98
N PHE A 446 -0.25 -17.89 -22.23
CA PHE A 446 -1.42 -18.76 -22.28
C PHE A 446 -1.25 -19.92 -21.30
N LEU A 447 -2.29 -20.75 -21.17
CA LEU A 447 -2.26 -21.98 -20.39
C LEU A 447 -2.49 -23.16 -21.32
N ASP A 448 -1.69 -24.21 -21.23
CA ASP A 448 -1.87 -25.46 -21.96
C ASP A 448 -3.03 -26.28 -21.38
N ASN A 449 -3.66 -27.13 -22.18
CA ASN A 449 -4.68 -28.04 -21.66
C ASN A 449 -4.06 -28.93 -20.56
N THR A 450 -4.77 -29.13 -19.46
CA THR A 450 -4.32 -29.90 -18.27
C THR A 450 -3.10 -29.37 -17.52
N SER A 451 -2.58 -28.19 -17.90
CA SER A 451 -1.49 -27.54 -17.18
C SER A 451 -1.89 -27.22 -15.74
N ILE A 452 -0.97 -27.40 -14.81
CA ILE A 452 -1.10 -27.12 -13.38
C ILE A 452 -0.45 -25.75 -13.10
N THR A 453 -1.18 -24.88 -12.41
CA THR A 453 -0.67 -23.62 -11.85
C THR A 453 -0.94 -23.63 -10.35
N VAL A 454 0.10 -23.46 -9.54
CA VAL A 454 0.00 -23.49 -8.08
C VAL A 454 0.19 -22.09 -7.52
N VAL A 455 -0.80 -21.64 -6.75
CA VAL A 455 -0.78 -20.35 -6.07
C VAL A 455 -0.96 -20.59 -4.58
N LYS A 456 0.04 -20.20 -3.80
CA LYS A 456 -0.05 -20.14 -2.34
C LYS A 456 -0.76 -18.86 -1.93
N TYR A 457 -1.73 -18.98 -1.05
CA TYR A 457 -2.39 -17.87 -0.39
C TYR A 457 -2.00 -17.89 1.09
N ASN A 458 -1.43 -16.80 1.59
CA ASN A 458 -0.98 -16.65 2.97
C ASN A 458 -1.41 -15.30 3.50
N LYS A 459 -2.44 -15.29 4.34
CA LYS A 459 -2.88 -14.11 5.12
C LYS A 459 -3.15 -12.89 4.22
N GLY A 460 -3.76 -13.10 3.06
CA GLY A 460 -4.07 -12.03 2.10
C GLY A 460 -2.99 -11.72 1.07
N LYS A 461 -1.87 -12.45 1.09
CA LYS A 461 -0.86 -12.45 0.03
C LYS A 461 -1.04 -13.66 -0.86
N TYR A 462 -0.81 -13.48 -2.15
CA TYR A 462 -0.77 -14.56 -3.13
C TYR A 462 0.66 -14.66 -3.65
N GLU A 463 1.16 -15.87 -3.76
CA GLU A 463 2.49 -16.19 -4.27
C GLU A 463 2.37 -17.28 -5.31
N LEU A 464 3.00 -17.06 -6.47
CA LEU A 464 3.03 -18.03 -7.56
C LEU A 464 4.15 -19.03 -7.30
N GLU A 465 3.82 -20.31 -7.22
CA GLU A 465 4.77 -21.40 -6.99
C GLU A 465 5.09 -22.16 -8.29
N ALA A 466 4.08 -22.39 -9.12
CA ALA A 466 4.22 -23.02 -10.42
C ALA A 466 3.24 -22.38 -11.40
N TYR A 467 3.65 -22.20 -12.66
CA TYR A 467 2.82 -21.61 -13.71
C TYR A 467 2.89 -22.46 -14.98
N ASN A 468 1.71 -22.82 -15.49
CA ASN A 468 1.57 -23.57 -16.74
C ASN A 468 2.44 -24.85 -16.81
N THR A 469 2.53 -25.59 -15.70
CA THR A 469 3.38 -26.78 -15.57
C THR A 469 2.64 -28.02 -16.06
N SER A 470 3.24 -28.82 -16.93
CA SER A 470 2.67 -30.12 -17.33
C SER A 470 2.70 -31.14 -16.19
N ALA A 471 1.89 -32.20 -16.28
CA ALA A 471 1.87 -33.27 -15.27
C ALA A 471 3.28 -33.86 -15.00
N SER A 472 4.05 -34.14 -16.05
CA SER A 472 5.40 -34.69 -15.92
C SER A 472 6.38 -33.71 -15.27
N GLN A 473 6.27 -32.41 -15.57
CA GLN A 473 7.12 -31.41 -14.94
C GLN A 473 6.74 -31.19 -13.47
N PHE A 474 5.47 -31.38 -13.12
CA PHE A 474 5.02 -31.22 -11.74
C PHE A 474 5.57 -32.33 -10.84
N GLU A 475 5.60 -33.57 -11.34
CA GLU A 475 6.23 -34.72 -10.64
C GLU A 475 7.74 -34.55 -10.40
N GLU A 476 8.42 -33.68 -11.15
CA GLU A 476 9.85 -33.38 -10.94
C GLU A 476 10.09 -32.30 -9.87
N ILE A 477 9.06 -31.53 -9.51
CA ILE A 477 9.15 -30.40 -8.57
C ILE A 477 8.81 -30.83 -7.13
N GLU A 478 7.95 -31.84 -6.96
CA GLU A 478 7.61 -32.49 -5.69
C GLU A 478 8.58 -33.63 -5.34
#